data_AF-A0A1V0PW91-F1
#
_entry.id   AF-A0A1V0PW91-F1
#
_cell.length_a   1.000
_cell.length_b   1.000
_cell.length_c   1.000
_cell.angle_alpha   90.00
_cell.angle_beta   90.00
_cell.angle_gamma   90.00
#
_symmetry.space_group_name_H-M   'P 1'
#
loop_
_entity.id
_entity.type
_entity.pdbx_description
1 polymer ?
#
loop_
_entity_poly.entity_id
_entity_poly.type
_entity_poly.pdbx_seq_one_letter_code
_entity_poly.pdbx_strand_id
1 'polypeptide(L)'
;MTYTPVVPMSGIAGWTFLERTRDLQQQAYNQSQTVQNDVEYFAENIGKVETAEQLVSDYRLLKVALGAFGLQDEIANKFFIQKVLADGVLADDALANKVADKTYYKLSEAFGFNSLTGPETQTEGFAEKITDAYMTRSFEIAVGEQDNAMRLAMNLDRDLADLAESDMSENARWYSIMGSEPLREVFDTAFGLSDYFAALDVDKQLETYRDKADAYFGDEGVSQFADDEKRQELINLFLARSEIASGISGYSPAHTALALLGG
;
A
#
# COMPACT_ATOMS: atom_id res chain seq x y z
N MET A 1 19.17 8.79 -16.51
CA MET A 1 19.67 7.90 -15.45
C MET A 1 18.50 7.60 -14.53
N THR A 2 18.31 6.34 -14.14
CA THR A 2 17.26 5.98 -13.18
C THR A 2 17.70 6.42 -11.79
N TYR A 3 16.89 7.21 -11.10
CA TYR A 3 17.14 7.58 -9.71
C TYR A 3 16.76 6.39 -8.82
N THR A 4 17.59 6.07 -7.84
CA THR A 4 17.32 5.01 -6.87
C THR A 4 17.23 5.66 -5.49
N PRO A 5 16.12 5.47 -4.75
CA PRO A 5 16.01 5.93 -3.38
C PRO A 5 17.10 5.34 -2.49
N VAL A 6 17.55 6.11 -1.52
CA VAL A 6 18.61 5.77 -0.57
C VAL A 6 17.99 5.56 0.81
N VAL A 7 18.14 4.34 1.30
CA VAL A 7 17.83 3.93 2.68
C VAL A 7 19.12 3.35 3.27
N PRO A 8 19.93 4.16 3.98
CA PRO A 8 21.30 3.77 4.35
C PRO A 8 21.35 2.76 5.50
N MET A 9 20.26 2.63 6.26
CA MET A 9 20.11 1.76 7.43
C MET A 9 18.68 1.22 7.43
N SER A 10 18.47 0.02 7.96
CA SER A 10 17.14 -0.53 8.24
C SER A 10 16.58 0.03 9.55
N GLY A 11 15.34 -0.36 9.89
CA GLY A 11 14.74 -0.08 11.19
C GLY A 11 14.44 1.39 11.47
N ILE A 12 14.28 1.74 12.75
CA ILE A 12 13.84 3.08 13.16
C ILE A 12 14.82 4.18 12.69
N ALA A 13 16.14 3.92 12.74
CA ALA A 13 17.13 4.89 12.27
C ALA A 13 17.04 5.13 10.75
N GLY A 14 16.75 4.06 9.99
CA GLY A 14 16.44 4.13 8.56
C GLY A 14 15.20 4.96 8.28
N TRP A 15 14.13 4.70 9.01
CA TRP A 15 12.87 5.42 8.91
C TRP A 15 13.04 6.91 9.17
N THR A 16 13.68 7.30 10.28
CA THR A 16 13.93 8.72 10.59
C THR A 16 14.76 9.42 9.51
N PHE A 17 15.72 8.72 8.90
CA PHE A 17 16.46 9.26 7.76
C PHE A 17 15.56 9.44 6.53
N LEU A 18 14.74 8.42 6.22
CA LEU A 18 13.81 8.43 5.10
C LEU A 18 12.80 9.56 5.26
N GLU A 19 12.12 9.70 6.40
CA GLU A 19 11.18 10.80 6.66
C GLU A 19 11.76 12.17 6.37
N ARG A 20 12.99 12.44 6.83
CA ARG A 20 13.67 13.72 6.65
C ARG A 20 14.08 14.00 5.21
N THR A 21 14.21 12.96 4.38
CA THR A 21 14.72 13.06 3.01
C THR A 21 13.68 12.72 1.95
N ARG A 22 12.54 12.14 2.35
CA ARG A 22 11.50 11.55 1.50
C ARG A 22 11.11 12.49 0.38
N ASP A 23 10.72 13.71 0.72
CA ASP A 23 10.22 14.67 -0.27
C ASP A 23 11.25 14.98 -1.35
N LEU A 24 12.52 15.19 -0.97
CA LEU A 24 13.60 15.45 -1.92
C LEU A 24 13.90 14.21 -2.77
N GLN A 25 13.89 13.03 -2.17
CA GLN A 25 14.11 11.77 -2.89
C GLN A 25 12.97 11.48 -3.87
N GLN A 26 11.72 11.69 -3.45
CA GLN A 26 10.54 11.47 -4.28
C GLN A 26 10.49 12.46 -5.44
N GLN A 27 10.80 13.76 -5.20
CA GLN A 27 10.92 14.73 -6.27
C GLN A 27 11.98 14.32 -7.29
N ALA A 28 13.17 13.90 -6.84
CA ALA A 28 14.23 13.44 -7.74
C ALA A 28 13.83 12.15 -8.51
N TYR A 29 13.14 11.22 -7.84
CA TYR A 29 12.61 10.00 -8.45
C TYR A 29 11.57 10.30 -9.52
N ASN A 30 10.62 11.18 -9.22
CA ASN A 30 9.55 11.58 -10.14
C ASN A 30 10.11 12.25 -11.40
N GLN A 31 11.23 12.97 -11.29
CA GLN A 31 11.93 13.58 -12.43
C GLN A 31 12.78 12.58 -13.25
N SER A 32 12.80 11.30 -12.87
CA SER A 32 13.48 10.28 -13.67
C SER A 32 12.78 10.10 -15.01
N GLN A 33 13.56 9.88 -16.08
CA GLN A 33 13.03 9.77 -17.44
C GLN A 33 11.96 8.68 -17.57
N THR A 34 12.11 7.56 -16.86
CA THR A 34 11.14 6.46 -16.90
C THR A 34 9.79 6.90 -16.36
N VAL A 35 9.76 7.53 -15.19
CA VAL A 35 8.51 7.99 -14.57
C VAL A 35 7.87 9.08 -15.41
N GLN A 36 8.65 10.07 -15.86
CA GLN A 36 8.15 11.15 -16.72
C GLN A 36 7.54 10.62 -18.02
N ASN A 37 8.20 9.66 -18.69
CA ASN A 37 7.67 9.06 -19.91
C ASN A 37 6.34 8.32 -19.70
N ASP A 38 6.19 7.64 -18.56
CA ASP A 38 4.96 6.91 -18.25
C ASP A 38 3.81 7.87 -17.92
N VAL A 39 4.09 8.91 -17.12
CA VAL A 39 3.14 9.96 -16.74
C VAL A 39 2.69 10.77 -17.96
N GLU A 40 3.62 11.24 -18.79
CA GLU A 40 3.33 12.02 -20.01
C GLU A 40 2.45 11.21 -20.96
N TYR A 41 2.83 9.95 -21.23
CA TYR A 41 2.03 9.09 -22.10
C TYR A 41 0.63 8.81 -21.55
N PHE A 42 0.51 8.60 -20.24
CA PHE A 42 -0.79 8.40 -19.61
C PHE A 42 -1.66 9.65 -19.76
N ALA A 43 -1.13 10.82 -19.42
CA ALA A 43 -1.85 12.08 -19.51
C ALA A 43 -2.34 12.40 -20.93
N GLU A 44 -1.54 12.13 -21.95
CA GLU A 44 -1.88 12.39 -23.36
C GLU A 44 -2.92 11.43 -23.95
N ASN A 45 -3.05 10.22 -23.39
CA ASN A 45 -3.79 9.13 -24.04
C ASN A 45 -4.96 8.59 -23.23
N ILE A 46 -4.97 8.74 -21.91
CA ILE A 46 -6.02 8.14 -21.08
C ILE A 46 -7.41 8.69 -21.38
N GLY A 47 -7.53 9.98 -21.71
CA GLY A 47 -8.80 10.60 -22.08
C GLY A 47 -9.44 10.06 -23.36
N LYS A 48 -8.76 9.19 -24.11
CA LYS A 48 -9.30 8.52 -25.30
C LYS A 48 -9.86 7.13 -24.98
N VAL A 49 -9.64 6.62 -23.77
CA VAL A 49 -10.04 5.27 -23.35
C VAL A 49 -11.46 5.31 -22.81
N GLU A 50 -12.36 4.57 -23.44
CA GLU A 50 -13.78 4.51 -23.09
C GLU A 50 -14.18 3.17 -22.48
N THR A 51 -13.36 2.14 -22.63
CA THR A 51 -13.68 0.78 -22.16
C THR A 51 -12.51 0.12 -21.45
N ALA A 52 -12.86 -0.85 -20.58
CA ALA A 52 -11.88 -1.71 -19.92
C ALA A 52 -10.96 -2.44 -20.93
N GLU A 53 -11.51 -2.86 -22.07
CA GLU A 53 -10.76 -3.53 -23.14
C GLU A 53 -9.68 -2.62 -23.73
N GLN A 54 -10.02 -1.35 -23.99
CA GLN A 54 -9.08 -0.36 -24.50
C GLN A 54 -7.95 -0.09 -23.49
N LEU A 55 -8.28 -0.01 -22.19
CA LEU A 55 -7.26 0.16 -21.15
C LEU A 55 -6.28 -1.02 -21.11
N VAL A 56 -6.77 -2.27 -21.05
CA VAL A 56 -5.88 -3.44 -20.90
C VAL A 56 -5.09 -3.77 -22.17
N SER A 57 -5.57 -3.28 -23.32
CA SER A 57 -4.91 -3.44 -24.61
C SER A 57 -3.66 -2.56 -24.73
N ASP A 58 -3.64 -1.39 -24.07
CA ASP A 58 -2.46 -0.54 -23.99
C ASP A 58 -1.63 -0.86 -22.73
N TYR A 59 -0.47 -1.47 -22.92
CA TYR A 59 0.41 -1.85 -21.81
C TYR A 59 0.87 -0.65 -20.97
N ARG A 60 1.14 0.51 -21.58
CA ARG A 60 1.66 1.68 -20.86
C ARG A 60 0.57 2.31 -20.02
N LEU A 61 -0.65 2.40 -20.55
CA LEU A 61 -1.80 2.88 -19.78
C LEU A 61 -2.13 1.91 -18.64
N LEU A 62 -2.17 0.61 -18.93
CA LEU A 62 -2.43 -0.41 -17.92
C LEU A 62 -1.38 -0.40 -16.80
N LYS A 63 -0.09 -0.23 -17.15
CA LYS A 63 1.00 -0.15 -16.16
C LYS A 63 0.79 0.99 -15.18
N VAL A 64 0.50 2.19 -15.67
CA VAL A 64 0.28 3.38 -14.81
C VAL A 64 -0.99 3.20 -13.99
N ALA A 65 -2.07 2.74 -14.63
CA ALA A 65 -3.34 2.45 -13.95
C ALA A 65 -3.13 1.45 -12.80
N LEU A 66 -2.58 0.28 -13.05
CA LEU A 66 -2.35 -0.73 -12.00
C LEU A 66 -1.36 -0.23 -10.95
N GLY A 67 -0.28 0.44 -11.35
CA GLY A 67 0.69 1.01 -10.43
C GLY A 67 0.09 2.04 -9.47
N ALA A 68 -0.86 2.87 -9.94
CA ALA A 68 -1.60 3.84 -9.11
C ALA A 68 -2.50 3.20 -8.05
N PHE A 69 -2.82 1.91 -8.17
CA PHE A 69 -3.62 1.15 -7.19
C PHE A 69 -2.82 0.04 -6.50
N GLY A 70 -1.51 -0.06 -6.75
CA GLY A 70 -0.64 -1.06 -6.11
C GLY A 70 -0.79 -2.46 -6.68
N LEU A 71 -1.36 -2.57 -7.87
CA LEU A 71 -1.63 -3.81 -8.59
C LEU A 71 -0.58 -4.07 -9.68
N GLN A 72 0.63 -3.51 -9.56
CA GLN A 72 1.68 -3.61 -10.59
C GLN A 72 2.03 -5.06 -10.95
N ASP A 73 1.94 -5.98 -9.99
CA ASP A 73 2.26 -7.39 -10.18
C ASP A 73 1.16 -8.13 -10.98
N GLU A 74 -0.02 -7.53 -11.12
CA GLU A 74 -1.17 -8.05 -11.88
C GLU A 74 -1.12 -7.69 -13.37
N ILE A 75 -0.05 -7.06 -13.84
CA ILE A 75 0.08 -6.59 -15.23
C ILE A 75 -0.07 -7.72 -16.28
N ALA A 76 0.23 -8.97 -15.88
CA ALA A 76 0.07 -10.15 -16.71
C ALA A 76 -1.38 -10.68 -16.73
N ASN A 77 -2.19 -10.37 -15.72
CA ASN A 77 -3.54 -10.91 -15.50
C ASN A 77 -4.62 -10.10 -16.24
N LYS A 78 -4.34 -9.71 -17.49
CA LYS A 78 -5.17 -8.79 -18.29
C LYS A 78 -6.63 -9.17 -18.38
N PHE A 79 -6.95 -10.45 -18.57
CA PHE A 79 -8.35 -10.91 -18.67
C PHE A 79 -9.12 -10.68 -17.37
N PHE A 80 -8.49 -10.97 -16.23
CA PHE A 80 -9.08 -10.76 -14.92
C PHE A 80 -9.30 -9.27 -14.67
N ILE A 81 -8.28 -8.44 -14.90
CA ILE A 81 -8.37 -6.98 -14.76
C ILE A 81 -9.45 -6.39 -15.68
N GLN A 82 -9.49 -6.81 -16.94
CA GLN A 82 -10.52 -6.37 -17.87
C GLN A 82 -11.92 -6.69 -17.35
N LYS A 83 -12.11 -7.90 -16.81
CA LYS A 83 -13.40 -8.31 -16.24
C LYS A 83 -13.76 -7.51 -15.00
N VAL A 84 -12.83 -7.31 -14.06
CA VAL A 84 -13.04 -6.47 -12.86
C VAL A 84 -13.49 -5.06 -13.24
N LEU A 85 -12.83 -4.45 -14.21
CA LEU A 85 -13.13 -3.11 -14.69
C LEU A 85 -14.45 -3.04 -15.48
N ALA A 86 -14.74 -4.06 -16.30
CA ALA A 86 -15.93 -4.12 -17.13
C ALA A 86 -17.20 -4.43 -16.32
N ASP A 87 -17.11 -5.29 -15.30
CA ASP A 87 -18.24 -5.59 -14.41
C ASP A 87 -18.59 -4.35 -13.55
N GLY A 88 -17.61 -3.47 -13.28
CA GLY A 88 -17.79 -2.29 -12.43
C GLY A 88 -18.00 -2.65 -10.96
N VAL A 89 -18.67 -1.75 -10.24
CA VAL A 89 -18.98 -1.92 -8.79
C VAL A 89 -20.48 -1.85 -8.47
N LEU A 90 -21.33 -1.51 -9.46
CA LEU A 90 -22.77 -1.25 -9.24
C LEU A 90 -23.59 -2.51 -8.95
N ALA A 91 -23.26 -3.63 -9.59
CA ALA A 91 -24.00 -4.88 -9.38
C ALA A 91 -23.49 -5.59 -8.13
N ASP A 92 -24.39 -6.04 -7.25
CA ASP A 92 -24.03 -6.79 -6.03
C ASP A 92 -23.14 -8.00 -6.34
N ASP A 93 -23.31 -8.59 -7.52
CA ASP A 93 -22.60 -9.78 -7.96
C ASP A 93 -21.36 -9.49 -8.82
N ALA A 94 -21.02 -8.21 -9.02
CA ALA A 94 -19.83 -7.77 -9.76
C ALA A 94 -18.55 -8.37 -9.17
N LEU A 95 -17.61 -8.71 -10.03
CA LEU A 95 -16.38 -9.38 -9.61
C LEU A 95 -15.60 -8.55 -8.57
N ALA A 96 -15.50 -7.24 -8.77
CA ALA A 96 -14.81 -6.33 -7.86
C ALA A 96 -15.39 -6.36 -6.42
N ASN A 97 -16.69 -6.61 -6.27
CA ASN A 97 -17.38 -6.69 -4.98
C ASN A 97 -17.08 -8.01 -4.24
N LYS A 98 -16.83 -9.08 -5.01
CA LYS A 98 -16.62 -10.44 -4.48
C LYS A 98 -15.18 -10.77 -4.14
N VAL A 99 -14.22 -10.07 -4.74
CA VAL A 99 -12.80 -10.29 -4.45
C VAL A 99 -12.48 -9.82 -3.02
N ALA A 100 -11.63 -10.59 -2.34
CA ALA A 100 -11.20 -10.30 -0.97
C ALA A 100 -10.40 -9.00 -0.92
N ASP A 101 -9.42 -8.87 -1.82
CA ASP A 101 -8.63 -7.66 -1.99
C ASP A 101 -9.49 -6.52 -2.56
N LYS A 102 -9.60 -5.44 -1.79
CA LYS A 102 -10.42 -4.27 -2.13
C LYS A 102 -9.72 -3.27 -3.04
N THR A 103 -8.45 -3.47 -3.38
CA THR A 103 -7.76 -2.64 -4.39
C THR A 103 -8.42 -2.76 -5.76
N TYR A 104 -8.93 -3.95 -6.12
CA TYR A 104 -9.69 -4.17 -7.36
C TYR A 104 -11.02 -3.40 -7.39
N TYR A 105 -11.69 -3.29 -6.24
CA TYR A 105 -12.87 -2.44 -6.08
C TYR A 105 -12.52 -0.98 -6.33
N LYS A 106 -11.49 -0.46 -5.63
CA LYS A 106 -11.03 0.93 -5.77
C LYS A 106 -10.64 1.26 -7.20
N LEU A 107 -9.94 0.33 -7.89
CA LEU A 107 -9.58 0.47 -9.29
C LEU A 107 -10.83 0.56 -10.18
N SER A 108 -11.78 -0.36 -10.03
CA SER A 108 -13.00 -0.41 -10.83
C SER A 108 -13.91 0.81 -10.60
N GLU A 109 -14.06 1.21 -9.35
CA GLU A 109 -14.77 2.42 -8.95
C GLU A 109 -14.13 3.67 -9.56
N ALA A 110 -12.80 3.80 -9.44
CA ALA A 110 -12.10 4.99 -9.91
C ALA A 110 -12.18 5.17 -11.43
N PHE A 111 -12.08 4.10 -12.22
CA PHE A 111 -12.15 4.19 -13.69
C PHE A 111 -13.58 4.26 -14.22
N GLY A 112 -14.55 3.68 -13.50
CA GLY A 112 -15.96 3.89 -13.77
C GLY A 112 -16.46 3.41 -15.14
N PHE A 113 -15.80 2.45 -15.80
CA PHE A 113 -16.17 2.01 -17.16
C PHE A 113 -17.61 1.46 -17.28
N ASN A 114 -18.17 0.96 -16.17
CA ASN A 114 -19.56 0.51 -16.07
C ASN A 114 -20.37 1.38 -15.08
N SER A 115 -20.06 2.67 -15.01
CA SER A 115 -20.83 3.64 -14.22
C SER A 115 -22.05 4.15 -15.01
N LEU A 116 -23.02 4.76 -14.30
CA LEU A 116 -24.18 5.39 -14.94
C LEU A 116 -23.84 6.69 -15.68
N THR A 117 -22.70 7.30 -15.37
CA THR A 117 -22.26 8.60 -15.89
C THR A 117 -21.23 8.47 -17.02
N GLY A 118 -20.78 7.24 -17.31
CA GLY A 118 -19.71 6.96 -18.26
C GLY A 118 -18.34 6.83 -17.60
N PRO A 119 -17.28 6.55 -18.38
CA PRO A 119 -15.95 6.35 -17.85
C PRO A 119 -15.34 7.63 -17.29
N GLU A 120 -14.67 7.52 -16.14
CA GLU A 120 -14.01 8.66 -15.48
C GLU A 120 -12.73 9.10 -16.20
N THR A 121 -12.24 8.30 -17.15
CA THR A 121 -11.03 8.60 -17.94
C THR A 121 -11.08 9.94 -18.68
N GLN A 122 -12.29 10.43 -18.99
CA GLN A 122 -12.54 11.68 -19.72
C GLN A 122 -12.79 12.88 -18.80
N THR A 123 -12.87 12.67 -17.47
CA THR A 123 -13.16 13.75 -16.53
C THR A 123 -11.93 14.61 -16.26
N GLU A 124 -12.16 15.90 -16.01
CA GLU A 124 -11.09 16.85 -15.71
C GLU A 124 -10.37 16.44 -14.42
N GLY A 125 -9.03 16.45 -14.44
CA GLY A 125 -8.20 16.05 -13.30
C GLY A 125 -8.05 14.54 -13.10
N PHE A 126 -8.76 13.68 -13.85
CA PHE A 126 -8.61 12.22 -13.73
C PHE A 126 -7.18 11.77 -14.00
N ALA A 127 -6.60 12.22 -15.11
CA ALA A 127 -5.25 11.86 -15.50
C ALA A 127 -4.23 12.24 -14.42
N GLU A 128 -4.29 13.48 -13.93
CA GLU A 128 -3.42 14.02 -12.89
C GLU A 128 -3.50 13.19 -11.60
N LYS A 129 -4.73 12.93 -11.12
CA LYS A 129 -4.97 12.11 -9.93
C LYS A 129 -4.33 10.73 -10.04
N ILE A 130 -4.51 10.04 -11.18
CA ILE A 130 -3.93 8.71 -11.37
C ILE A 130 -2.41 8.77 -11.49
N THR A 131 -1.86 9.78 -12.18
CA THR A 131 -0.40 9.92 -12.30
C THR A 131 0.28 10.29 -10.98
N ASP A 132 -0.36 11.07 -10.12
CA ASP A 132 0.15 11.41 -8.79
C ASP A 132 0.20 10.19 -7.87
N ALA A 133 -0.89 9.39 -7.88
CA ALA A 133 -0.93 8.12 -7.17
C ALA A 133 0.13 7.14 -7.72
N TYR A 134 0.30 7.07 -9.04
CA TYR A 134 1.32 6.25 -9.68
C TYR A 134 2.74 6.66 -9.27
N MET A 135 3.07 7.96 -9.29
CA MET A 135 4.38 8.47 -8.89
C MET A 135 4.68 8.13 -7.43
N THR A 136 3.70 8.34 -6.55
CA THR A 136 3.83 8.03 -5.11
C THR A 136 4.09 6.55 -4.88
N ARG A 137 3.27 5.67 -5.46
CA ARG A 137 3.43 4.22 -5.30
C ARG A 137 4.69 3.69 -5.95
N SER A 138 5.08 4.22 -7.12
CA SER A 138 6.32 3.83 -7.78
C SER A 138 7.55 4.18 -6.94
N PHE A 139 7.53 5.34 -6.27
CA PHE A 139 8.58 5.72 -5.33
C PHE A 139 8.61 4.77 -4.12
N GLU A 140 7.46 4.45 -3.51
CA GLU A 140 7.38 3.49 -2.41
C GLU A 140 7.86 2.09 -2.79
N ILE A 141 7.55 1.63 -4.00
CA ILE A 141 8.07 0.36 -4.54
C ILE A 141 9.60 0.42 -4.63
N ALA A 142 10.15 1.50 -5.20
CA ALA A 142 11.60 1.68 -5.32
C ALA A 142 12.30 1.79 -3.95
N VAL A 143 11.63 2.33 -2.92
CA VAL A 143 12.08 2.27 -1.53
C VAL A 143 12.03 0.84 -1.01
N GLY A 144 10.96 0.10 -1.30
CA GLY A 144 10.78 -1.31 -0.91
C GLY A 144 11.80 -2.26 -1.52
N GLU A 145 12.31 -1.96 -2.71
CA GLU A 145 13.44 -2.68 -3.32
C GLU A 145 14.73 -2.54 -2.50
N GLN A 146 14.87 -1.47 -1.71
CA GLN A 146 15.97 -1.30 -0.76
C GLN A 146 15.65 -1.94 0.60
N ASP A 147 14.45 -1.67 1.13
CA ASP A 147 13.99 -2.17 2.41
C ASP A 147 12.45 -2.25 2.42
N ASN A 148 11.92 -3.48 2.46
CA ASN A 148 10.48 -3.71 2.43
C ASN A 148 9.76 -3.14 3.66
N ALA A 149 10.41 -3.12 4.84
CA ALA A 149 9.80 -2.55 6.03
C ALA A 149 9.62 -1.04 5.88
N MET A 150 10.54 -0.34 5.19
CA MET A 150 10.34 1.08 4.86
C MET A 150 9.15 1.29 3.93
N ARG A 151 8.98 0.44 2.90
CA ARG A 151 7.79 0.50 2.03
C ARG A 151 6.51 0.28 2.81
N LEU A 152 6.46 -0.72 3.68
CA LEU A 152 5.29 -1.01 4.52
C LEU A 152 4.97 0.16 5.46
N ALA A 153 5.98 0.77 6.08
CA ALA A 153 5.82 1.95 6.92
C ALA A 153 5.27 3.16 6.13
N MET A 154 5.75 3.40 4.89
CA MET A 154 5.20 4.46 4.04
C MET A 154 3.74 4.20 3.63
N ASN A 155 3.41 2.94 3.28
CA ASN A 155 2.04 2.56 2.93
C ASN A 155 1.11 2.71 4.13
N LEU A 156 1.56 2.28 5.32
CA LEU A 156 0.83 2.47 6.57
C LEU A 156 0.51 3.95 6.79
N ASP A 157 1.52 4.82 6.76
CA ASP A 157 1.33 6.24 7.06
C ASP A 157 0.29 6.88 6.13
N ARG A 158 0.37 6.61 4.82
CA ARG A 158 -0.61 7.11 3.83
C ARG A 158 -2.00 6.52 4.02
N ASP A 159 -2.10 5.19 3.95
CA ASP A 159 -3.40 4.52 3.87
C ASP A 159 -4.15 4.55 5.21
N LEU A 160 -3.43 4.55 6.34
CA LEU A 160 -4.02 4.61 7.66
C LEU A 160 -4.54 6.01 8.00
N ALA A 161 -3.86 7.08 7.55
CA ALA A 161 -4.35 8.45 7.71
C ALA A 161 -5.72 8.62 7.02
N ASP A 162 -5.80 8.26 5.74
CA ASP A 162 -7.05 8.32 4.96
C ASP A 162 -8.16 7.48 5.60
N LEU A 163 -7.81 6.28 6.09
CA LEU A 163 -8.78 5.37 6.68
C LEU A 163 -9.28 5.84 8.05
N ALA A 164 -8.40 6.38 8.90
CA ALA A 164 -8.75 6.88 10.22
C ALA A 164 -9.71 8.07 10.16
N GLU A 165 -9.60 8.90 9.11
CA GLU A 165 -10.48 10.05 8.87
C GLU A 165 -11.80 9.70 8.15
N SER A 166 -11.92 8.51 7.56
CA SER A 166 -13.12 8.11 6.80
C SER A 166 -14.40 8.07 7.67
N ASP A 167 -15.58 8.32 7.09
CA ASP A 167 -16.89 8.26 7.79
C ASP A 167 -17.34 6.83 8.19
N MET A 168 -16.47 5.84 8.03
CA MET A 168 -16.74 4.44 8.35
C MET A 168 -16.83 4.22 9.87
N SER A 169 -17.58 3.20 10.29
CA SER A 169 -17.53 2.75 11.68
C SER A 169 -16.16 2.15 12.01
N GLU A 170 -15.76 2.16 13.28
CA GLU A 170 -14.47 1.61 13.71
C GLU A 170 -14.26 0.15 13.27
N ASN A 171 -15.30 -0.68 13.39
CA ASN A 171 -15.22 -2.07 12.93
C ASN A 171 -15.00 -2.16 11.42
N ALA A 172 -15.67 -1.31 10.63
CA ALA A 172 -15.49 -1.29 9.18
C ALA A 172 -14.07 -0.84 8.79
N ARG A 173 -13.47 0.09 9.52
CA ARG A 173 -12.06 0.47 9.34
C ARG A 173 -11.13 -0.71 9.69
N TRP A 174 -11.36 -1.40 10.80
CA TRP A 174 -10.59 -2.59 11.16
C TRP A 174 -10.70 -3.73 10.13
N TYR A 175 -11.89 -4.01 9.61
CA TYR A 175 -12.06 -4.98 8.52
C TYR A 175 -11.33 -4.53 7.24
N SER A 176 -11.25 -3.23 6.98
CA SER A 176 -10.51 -2.69 5.85
C SER A 176 -8.99 -2.86 6.01
N ILE A 177 -8.46 -2.65 7.22
CA ILE A 177 -7.07 -2.98 7.58
C ILE A 177 -6.82 -4.47 7.38
N MET A 178 -7.66 -5.32 7.95
CA MET A 178 -7.56 -6.78 7.84
C MET A 178 -7.73 -7.30 6.40
N GLY A 179 -8.37 -6.54 5.50
CA GLY A 179 -8.52 -6.90 4.09
C GLY A 179 -7.41 -6.37 3.19
N SER A 180 -6.56 -5.48 3.69
CA SER A 180 -5.42 -4.91 2.97
C SER A 180 -4.14 -5.65 3.38
N GLU A 181 -3.51 -6.36 2.45
CA GLU A 181 -2.30 -7.14 2.74
C GLU A 181 -1.17 -6.31 3.37
N PRO A 182 -0.80 -5.12 2.84
CA PRO A 182 0.24 -4.29 3.46
C PRO A 182 -0.11 -3.81 4.87
N LEU A 183 -1.36 -3.40 5.10
CA LEU A 183 -1.79 -2.92 6.43
C LEU A 183 -1.85 -4.07 7.42
N ARG A 184 -2.42 -5.21 7.03
CA ARG A 184 -2.47 -6.42 7.84
C ARG A 184 -1.06 -6.87 8.22
N GLU A 185 -0.11 -6.91 7.29
CA GLU A 185 1.27 -7.30 7.59
C GLU A 185 1.90 -6.41 8.67
N VAL A 186 1.68 -5.09 8.58
CA VAL A 186 2.17 -4.14 9.57
C VAL A 186 1.55 -4.36 10.94
N PHE A 187 0.21 -4.48 11.03
CA PHE A 187 -0.48 -4.68 12.30
C PHE A 187 -0.18 -6.06 12.92
N ASP A 188 -0.17 -7.14 12.13
CA ASP A 188 0.19 -8.47 12.61
C ASP A 188 1.61 -8.47 13.17
N THR A 189 2.56 -7.84 12.47
CA THR A 189 3.95 -7.71 12.93
C THR A 189 4.02 -6.86 14.20
N ALA A 190 3.41 -5.67 14.22
CA ALA A 190 3.41 -4.74 15.34
C ALA A 190 2.76 -5.33 16.60
N PHE A 191 1.73 -6.16 16.44
CA PHE A 191 1.04 -6.84 17.53
C PHE A 191 1.67 -8.19 17.89
N GLY A 192 2.56 -8.72 17.04
CA GLY A 192 3.24 -10.00 17.21
C GLY A 192 2.27 -11.16 17.09
N LEU A 193 1.35 -11.04 16.14
CA LEU A 193 0.41 -12.08 15.76
C LEU A 193 1.15 -13.02 14.80
N SER A 194 0.88 -14.31 14.92
CA SER A 194 1.50 -15.33 14.06
C SER A 194 0.68 -15.57 12.80
N ASP A 195 1.26 -16.21 11.79
CA ASP A 195 0.57 -16.54 10.53
C ASP A 195 -0.73 -17.35 10.75
N TYR A 196 -0.82 -18.14 11.83
CA TYR A 196 -2.02 -18.90 12.18
C TYR A 196 -3.19 -18.02 12.61
N PHE A 197 -2.93 -16.77 13.01
CA PHE A 197 -3.94 -15.81 13.39
C PHE A 197 -4.91 -15.51 12.25
N ALA A 198 -4.41 -15.44 11.01
CA ALA A 198 -5.23 -15.19 9.82
C ALA A 198 -6.29 -16.28 9.57
N ALA A 199 -6.10 -17.49 10.12
CA ALA A 199 -7.05 -18.60 10.00
C ALA A 199 -8.19 -18.56 11.04
N LEU A 200 -8.14 -17.65 12.02
CA LEU A 200 -9.20 -17.51 13.01
C LEU A 200 -10.47 -16.91 12.39
N ASP A 201 -11.58 -17.07 13.11
CA ASP A 201 -12.82 -16.37 12.77
C ASP A 201 -12.59 -14.85 12.76
N VAL A 202 -13.19 -14.15 11.79
CA VAL A 202 -12.93 -12.72 11.56
C VAL A 202 -13.33 -11.85 12.76
N ASP A 203 -14.34 -12.26 13.53
CA ASP A 203 -14.77 -11.50 14.70
C ASP A 203 -13.76 -11.64 15.85
N LYS A 204 -13.12 -12.81 15.97
CA LYS A 204 -12.01 -13.01 16.92
C LYS A 204 -10.76 -12.24 16.51
N GLN A 205 -10.52 -12.15 15.19
CA GLN A 205 -9.43 -11.33 14.69
C GLN A 205 -9.64 -9.86 15.04
N LEU A 206 -10.86 -9.36 14.81
CA LEU A 206 -11.27 -8.00 15.17
C LEU A 206 -11.11 -7.71 16.67
N GLU A 207 -11.61 -8.59 17.55
CA GLU A 207 -11.49 -8.46 19.00
C GLU A 207 -10.01 -8.35 19.41
N THR A 208 -9.16 -9.24 18.89
CA THR A 208 -7.73 -9.22 19.20
C THR A 208 -7.05 -7.94 18.72
N TYR A 209 -7.38 -7.45 17.53
CA TYR A 209 -6.84 -6.20 16.99
C TYR A 209 -7.21 -5.01 17.88
N ARG A 210 -8.48 -4.91 18.29
CA ARG A 210 -8.98 -3.87 19.19
C ARG A 210 -8.31 -3.92 20.56
N ASP A 211 -8.22 -5.10 21.17
CA ASP A 211 -7.56 -5.29 22.47
C ASP A 211 -6.08 -4.91 22.42
N LYS A 212 -5.39 -5.26 21.33
CA LYS A 212 -3.98 -4.91 21.12
C LYS A 212 -3.80 -3.41 20.89
N ALA A 213 -4.69 -2.79 20.12
CA ALA A 213 -4.67 -1.35 19.90
C ALA A 213 -4.84 -0.59 21.22
N ASP A 214 -5.82 -0.98 22.04
CA ASP A 214 -6.03 -0.38 23.37
C ASP A 214 -4.80 -0.58 24.27
N ALA A 215 -4.27 -1.80 24.31
CA ALA A 215 -3.11 -2.12 25.14
C ALA A 215 -1.82 -1.36 24.75
N TYR A 216 -1.59 -1.10 23.47
CA TYR A 216 -0.37 -0.41 23.00
C TYR A 216 -0.52 1.10 22.88
N PHE A 217 -1.72 1.59 22.54
CA PHE A 217 -1.94 2.98 22.15
C PHE A 217 -2.97 3.72 23.00
N GLY A 218 -3.79 3.00 23.78
CA GLY A 218 -4.74 3.55 24.76
C GLY A 218 -6.16 3.81 24.21
N ASP A 219 -6.44 3.37 22.99
CA ASP A 219 -7.77 3.38 22.37
C ASP A 219 -7.92 2.11 21.50
N GLU A 220 -9.13 1.56 21.40
CA GLU A 220 -9.44 0.41 20.54
C GLU A 220 -9.78 0.79 19.09
N GLY A 221 -10.06 2.07 18.83
CA GLY A 221 -10.50 2.58 17.54
C GLY A 221 -9.36 2.84 16.57
N VAL A 222 -9.63 2.74 15.27
CA VAL A 222 -8.69 3.14 14.21
C VAL A 222 -8.59 4.67 14.13
N SER A 223 -9.65 5.40 14.52
CA SER A 223 -9.66 6.87 14.49
C SER A 223 -8.54 7.52 15.30
N GLN A 224 -8.01 6.85 16.33
CA GLN A 224 -6.85 7.35 17.07
C GLN A 224 -5.63 7.61 16.17
N PHE A 225 -5.52 6.87 15.06
CA PHE A 225 -4.42 7.00 14.09
C PHE A 225 -4.63 8.15 13.10
N ALA A 226 -5.69 8.95 13.25
CA ALA A 226 -5.73 10.29 12.64
C ALA A 226 -4.66 11.21 13.25
N ASP A 227 -4.24 10.94 14.50
CA ASP A 227 -3.10 11.59 15.13
C ASP A 227 -1.77 11.06 14.55
N ASP A 228 -0.98 11.98 13.99
CA ASP A 228 0.34 11.70 13.42
C ASP A 228 1.30 11.07 14.44
N GLU A 229 1.23 11.47 15.72
CA GLU A 229 2.06 10.90 16.79
C GLU A 229 1.69 9.43 17.03
N LYS A 230 0.39 9.09 16.98
CA LYS A 230 -0.09 7.70 17.13
C LYS A 230 0.31 6.83 15.95
N ARG A 231 0.27 7.35 14.73
CA ARG A 231 0.82 6.64 13.56
C ARG A 231 2.31 6.40 13.71
N GLN A 232 3.06 7.41 14.17
CA GLN A 232 4.50 7.26 14.37
C GLN A 232 4.84 6.26 15.48
N GLU A 233 4.06 6.20 16.56
CA GLU A 233 4.17 5.16 17.59
C GLU A 233 3.97 3.75 16.99
N LEU A 234 2.95 3.57 16.14
CA LEU A 234 2.68 2.30 15.46
C LEU A 234 3.81 1.91 14.49
N ILE A 235 4.31 2.86 13.68
CA ILE A 235 5.43 2.63 12.77
C ILE A 235 6.68 2.22 13.55
N ASN A 236 6.99 2.90 14.66
CA ASN A 236 8.13 2.54 15.51
C ASN A 236 7.97 1.13 16.10
N LEU A 237 6.77 0.78 16.58
CA LEU A 237 6.48 -0.56 17.10
C LEU A 237 6.63 -1.64 16.03
N PHE A 238 6.12 -1.39 14.83
CA PHE A 238 6.27 -2.25 13.67
C PHE A 238 7.75 -2.47 13.32
N LEU A 239 8.52 -1.38 13.13
CA LEU A 239 9.93 -1.45 12.75
C LEU A 239 10.77 -2.17 13.80
N ALA A 240 10.55 -1.89 15.09
CA ALA A 240 11.24 -2.57 16.18
C ALA A 240 11.00 -4.09 16.15
N ARG A 241 9.76 -4.53 15.87
CA ARG A 241 9.43 -5.96 15.78
C ARG A 241 9.92 -6.60 14.49
N SER A 242 9.86 -5.88 13.39
CA SER A 242 10.43 -6.30 12.11
C SER A 242 11.93 -6.56 12.25
N GLU A 243 12.68 -5.66 12.90
CA GLU A 243 14.11 -5.85 13.17
C GLU A 243 14.40 -7.07 14.04
N ILE A 244 13.56 -7.35 15.04
CA ILE A 244 13.69 -8.56 15.87
C ILE A 244 13.46 -9.82 15.02
N ALA A 245 12.40 -9.84 14.21
CA ALA A 245 12.07 -10.98 13.35
C ALA A 245 13.17 -11.25 12.30
N SER A 246 13.69 -10.18 11.67
CA SER A 246 14.80 -10.27 10.72
C SER A 246 16.13 -10.60 11.39
N GLY A 247 16.39 -10.08 12.59
CA GLY A 247 17.60 -10.30 13.38
C GLY A 247 17.75 -11.74 13.88
N ILE A 248 16.65 -12.43 14.19
CA ILE A 248 16.64 -13.86 14.56
C ILE A 248 17.16 -14.75 13.41
N SER A 249 17.05 -14.30 12.16
CA SER A 249 17.54 -15.01 10.97
C SER A 249 19.04 -14.79 10.70
N GLY A 250 19.67 -13.80 11.33
CA GLY A 250 21.07 -13.40 11.10
C GLY A 250 22.09 -13.97 12.10
N TYR A 251 21.64 -14.51 13.25
CA TYR A 251 22.56 -15.09 14.23
C TYR A 251 22.80 -16.58 13.94
N SER A 252 23.74 -16.85 13.03
CA SER A 252 24.47 -18.11 13.09
C SER A 252 25.13 -18.24 14.47
N PRO A 253 25.06 -19.41 15.15
CA PRO A 253 25.75 -19.66 16.43
C PRO A 253 27.24 -19.28 16.43
N ALA A 254 27.86 -19.18 15.25
CA ALA A 254 29.24 -18.73 15.07
C ALA A 254 29.46 -17.24 15.43
N HIS A 255 28.45 -16.37 15.26
CA HIS A 255 28.56 -14.95 15.58
C HIS A 255 28.47 -14.69 17.10
N THR A 256 27.64 -15.47 17.81
CA THR A 256 27.56 -15.42 19.27
C THR A 256 28.86 -15.90 19.92
N ALA A 257 29.53 -16.88 19.34
CA ALA A 257 30.84 -17.36 19.81
C ALA A 257 31.96 -16.33 19.59
N LEU A 258 31.94 -15.57 18.48
CA LEU A 258 32.94 -14.53 18.20
C LEU A 258 32.80 -13.32 19.16
N ALA A 259 31.55 -12.94 19.48
CA ALA A 259 31.28 -11.86 20.44
C ALA A 259 31.72 -12.20 21.87
N LEU A 260 31.67 -13.49 22.25
CA LEU A 260 32.11 -13.98 23.56
C LEU A 260 33.62 -14.23 23.66
N LEU A 261 34.32 -14.41 22.54
CA LEU A 261 35.77 -14.62 22.50
C LEU A 261 36.58 -13.35 22.21
N GLY A 262 35.90 -12.26 21.83
CA GLY A 262 36.51 -10.95 21.57
C GLY A 262 36.37 -9.92 22.70
N GLY A 263 35.81 -10.32 23.86
CA GLY A 263 35.70 -9.51 25.09
C GLY A 263 36.73 -9.87 26.14
#